data_AF-A0A0B7ABF6-F1
#
_entry.id   AF-A0A0B7ABF6-F1
#
_cell.length_a   1.000
_cell.length_b   1.000
_cell.length_c   1.000
_cell.angle_alpha   90.00
_cell.angle_beta   90.00
_cell.angle_gamma   90.00
#
_symmetry.space_group_name_H-M   'P 1'
#
loop_
_entity.id
_entity.type
_entity.pdbx_description
1 polymer ?
#
loop_
_entity_poly.entity_id
_entity_poly.type
_entity_poly.pdbx_seq_one_letter_code
_entity_poly.pdbx_strand_id
1 'polypeptide(L)'
;MDLQDESALETMAMLAPTSATVGPPVASSSATVRPPVASSPTPQRTLLTKGFPKEIAQNVVEDKFLCEYCHLIVRHPMQSRCGHRYCSSCRDELLS
;
A
#
# COMPACT_ATOMS: atom_id res chain seq x y z
N MET A 1 1.75 -11.34 -50.85
CA MET A 1 0.87 -10.14 -50.77
C MET A 1 1.35 -9.36 -49.57
N ASP A 2 2.59 -8.91 -49.71
CA ASP A 2 3.17 -7.81 -48.99
C ASP A 2 2.22 -6.62 -49.07
N LEU A 3 2.02 -5.94 -47.95
CA LEU A 3 2.07 -4.48 -47.88
C LEU A 3 2.12 -4.08 -46.40
N GLN A 4 3.34 -3.80 -45.95
CA GLN A 4 3.63 -2.91 -44.83
C GLN A 4 3.26 -1.48 -45.24
N ASP A 5 2.68 -0.70 -44.33
CA ASP A 5 2.58 0.78 -44.38
C ASP A 5 2.26 1.21 -42.93
N GLU A 6 3.21 1.54 -42.04
CA GLU A 6 4.24 2.59 -42.05
C GLU A 6 3.67 3.97 -42.41
N SER A 7 3.00 4.63 -41.46
CA SER A 7 2.72 6.06 -41.57
C SER A 7 3.24 6.83 -40.36
N ALA A 8 4.47 7.29 -40.55
CA ALA A 8 4.98 8.62 -40.23
C ALA A 8 4.81 9.16 -38.80
N LEU A 9 5.87 8.94 -38.02
CA LEU A 9 6.59 9.98 -37.30
C LEU A 9 6.63 11.29 -38.13
N GLU A 10 5.98 12.36 -37.67
CA GLU A 10 6.42 13.71 -38.02
C GLU A 10 6.78 14.51 -36.78
N THR A 11 8.03 14.97 -36.88
CA THR A 11 8.78 15.80 -35.97
C THR A 11 8.39 17.27 -36.16
N MET A 12 8.35 18.05 -35.09
CA MET A 12 8.92 19.41 -35.11
C MET A 12 9.04 19.95 -33.67
N ALA A 13 10.24 20.40 -33.38
CA ALA A 13 10.73 20.88 -32.10
C ALA A 13 10.74 22.42 -32.04
N MET A 14 11.32 22.92 -30.94
CA MET A 14 11.73 24.31 -30.62
C MET A 14 10.61 25.14 -29.98
N LEU A 15 10.74 25.66 -28.75
CA LEU A 15 11.82 26.54 -28.27
C LEU A 15 12.03 26.42 -26.74
N ALA A 16 13.29 26.44 -26.29
CA ALA A 16 13.72 26.88 -24.95
C ALA A 16 14.48 28.22 -25.12
N PRO A 17 15.06 28.91 -24.11
CA PRO A 17 14.98 28.78 -22.64
C PRO A 17 14.74 30.15 -21.94
N THR A 18 14.58 30.18 -20.60
CA THR A 18 15.16 31.28 -19.79
C THR A 18 15.76 30.77 -18.47
N SER A 19 17.07 31.02 -18.34
CA SER A 19 17.85 31.20 -17.11
C SER A 19 17.14 32.09 -16.09
N ALA A 20 17.41 32.10 -14.79
CA ALA A 20 18.20 31.33 -13.83
C ALA A 20 17.91 32.01 -12.47
N THR A 21 17.97 31.32 -11.34
CA THR A 21 18.61 31.92 -10.15
C THR A 21 18.96 30.85 -9.12
N VAL A 22 20.06 31.15 -8.45
CA VAL A 22 20.94 30.34 -7.63
C VAL A 22 20.41 30.23 -6.20
N GLY A 23 20.68 29.10 -5.54
CA GLY A 23 20.70 29.02 -4.08
C GLY A 23 21.48 27.82 -3.56
N PRO A 24 22.64 28.02 -2.89
CA PRO A 24 23.28 27.06 -1.97
C PRO A 24 23.15 27.56 -0.50
N PRO A 25 23.62 26.86 0.55
CA PRO A 25 23.86 25.42 0.76
C PRO A 25 23.28 24.87 2.11
N VAL A 26 23.28 23.54 2.23
CA VAL A 26 23.44 22.62 3.39
C VAL A 26 23.12 22.97 4.86
N ALA A 27 22.80 21.86 5.59
CA ALA A 27 22.69 21.63 7.04
C ALA A 27 21.30 21.93 7.66
N SER A 28 20.70 21.08 8.49
CA SER A 28 21.32 20.29 9.55
C SER A 28 20.46 19.07 9.91
N SER A 29 21.10 17.94 10.13
CA SER A 29 20.48 16.70 10.61
C SER A 29 20.09 16.85 12.08
N SER A 30 18.81 17.05 12.38
CA SER A 30 18.29 16.81 13.73
C SER A 30 17.93 15.34 13.85
N ALA A 31 18.89 14.55 14.36
CA ALA A 31 18.64 13.20 14.82
C ALA A 31 17.75 13.27 16.08
N THR A 32 16.44 13.24 15.89
CA THR A 32 15.51 13.00 17.00
C THR A 32 15.73 11.57 17.49
N VAL A 33 16.39 11.44 18.63
CA VAL A 33 16.48 10.20 19.40
C VAL A 33 15.04 9.77 19.72
N ARG A 34 14.54 8.74 19.02
CA ARG A 34 13.28 8.11 19.37
C ARG A 34 13.46 7.45 20.75
N PRO A 35 12.54 7.66 21.71
CA PRO A 35 12.62 6.96 22.99
C PRO A 35 12.50 5.43 22.75
N PRO A 36 13.10 4.60 23.61
CA PRO A 36 12.87 3.16 23.56
C PRO A 36 11.39 2.91 23.80
N VAL A 37 10.71 2.40 22.78
CA VAL A 37 9.35 1.89 22.89
C VAL A 37 9.38 0.76 23.93
N ALA A 38 8.78 1.03 25.09
CA ALA A 38 8.59 0.04 26.13
C ALA A 38 7.98 -1.21 25.49
N SER A 39 8.76 -2.29 25.50
CA SER A 39 8.40 -3.56 24.90
C SER A 39 7.42 -4.27 25.83
N SER A 40 6.19 -3.76 25.89
CA SER A 40 5.07 -4.50 26.44
C SER A 40 4.94 -5.79 25.63
N PRO A 41 4.82 -6.98 26.26
CA PRO A 41 4.54 -8.21 25.56
C PRO A 41 3.13 -8.09 24.98
N THR A 42 3.04 -7.55 23.77
CA THR A 42 1.77 -7.48 23.07
C THR A 42 1.39 -8.93 22.73
N PRO A 43 0.11 -9.33 22.86
CA PRO A 43 -0.39 -10.63 22.45
C PRO A 43 -0.40 -10.77 20.91
N GLN A 44 0.72 -10.44 20.25
CA GLN A 44 0.84 -10.41 18.79
C GLN A 44 0.83 -11.81 18.20
N ARG A 45 1.25 -12.83 18.96
CA ARG A 45 1.56 -14.14 18.40
C ARG A 45 0.34 -14.87 17.84
N THR A 46 -0.85 -14.66 18.40
CA THR A 46 -2.13 -15.19 17.88
C THR A 46 -2.71 -14.33 16.74
N LEU A 47 -2.41 -13.03 16.72
CA LEU A 47 -2.77 -12.12 15.62
C LEU A 47 -1.95 -12.36 14.34
N LEU A 48 -0.81 -13.05 14.42
CA LEU A 48 0.04 -13.32 13.25
C LEU A 48 -0.65 -14.19 12.18
N THR A 49 -1.69 -14.96 12.54
CA THR A 49 -2.39 -15.84 11.59
C THR A 49 -3.68 -15.22 11.00
N LYS A 50 -4.25 -14.18 11.64
CA LYS A 50 -5.56 -13.59 11.28
C LYS A 50 -5.40 -12.35 10.39
N GLY A 51 -6.37 -11.42 10.39
CA GLY A 51 -6.25 -10.13 9.73
C GLY A 51 -5.24 -9.18 10.42
N PHE A 52 -4.96 -8.06 9.80
CA PHE A 52 -4.11 -7.01 10.39
C PHE A 52 -4.91 -6.10 11.34
N PRO A 53 -4.30 -5.66 12.46
CA PRO A 53 -4.89 -4.66 13.35
C PRO A 53 -5.29 -3.39 12.58
N LYS A 54 -6.41 -2.74 12.94
CA LYS A 54 -6.87 -1.52 12.24
C LYS A 54 -5.92 -0.35 12.46
N GLU A 55 -5.15 -0.39 13.55
CA GLU A 55 -4.21 0.63 14.00
C GLU A 55 -2.99 0.80 13.09
N ILE A 56 -2.76 -0.13 12.14
CA ILE A 56 -1.68 0.02 11.16
C ILE A 56 -2.05 1.01 10.04
N ALA A 57 -3.34 1.30 9.88
CA ALA A 57 -3.80 2.24 8.87
C ALA A 57 -3.70 3.67 9.40
N GLN A 58 -3.12 4.57 8.59
CA GLN A 58 -3.05 6.00 8.92
C GLN A 58 -4.41 6.69 8.84
N ASN A 59 -5.35 6.12 8.08
CA ASN A 59 -6.70 6.64 7.85
C ASN A 59 -7.75 5.66 8.40
N VAL A 60 -8.99 6.15 8.54
CA VAL A 60 -10.14 5.32 8.88
C VAL A 60 -10.28 4.19 7.86
N VAL A 61 -10.33 2.95 8.36
CA VAL A 61 -10.50 1.76 7.54
C VAL A 61 -11.98 1.61 7.20
N GLU A 62 -12.30 1.60 5.91
CA GLU A 62 -13.63 1.28 5.43
C GLU A 62 -13.96 -0.22 5.59
N ASP A 63 -15.23 -0.54 5.84
CA ASP A 63 -15.70 -1.91 6.08
C ASP A 63 -15.38 -2.88 4.95
N LYS A 64 -15.31 -2.40 3.69
CA LYS A 64 -14.96 -3.22 2.51
C LYS A 64 -13.56 -3.84 2.59
N PHE A 65 -12.69 -3.34 3.46
CA PHE A 65 -11.35 -3.85 3.71
C PHE A 65 -11.26 -4.76 4.95
N LEU A 66 -12.37 -4.97 5.65
CA LEU A 66 -12.43 -5.83 6.82
C LEU A 66 -12.82 -7.25 6.43
N CYS A 67 -12.28 -8.21 7.18
CA CYS A 67 -12.71 -9.59 7.10
C CYS A 67 -14.03 -9.77 7.85
N GLU A 68 -15.03 -10.37 7.21
CA GLU A 68 -16.36 -10.63 7.81
C GLU A 68 -16.30 -11.59 9.02
N TYR A 69 -15.21 -12.35 9.16
CA TYR A 69 -15.04 -13.29 10.27
C TYR A 69 -14.31 -12.69 11.47
N CYS A 70 -13.16 -12.06 11.25
CA CYS A 70 -12.33 -11.54 12.34
C CYS A 70 -12.41 -10.02 12.53
N HIS A 71 -13.14 -9.30 11.68
CA HIS A 71 -13.35 -7.84 11.71
C HIS A 71 -12.07 -6.99 11.73
N LEU A 72 -10.96 -7.60 11.31
CA LEU A 72 -9.65 -6.97 11.12
C LEU A 72 -9.43 -6.71 9.63
N ILE A 73 -8.43 -5.88 9.29
CA ILE A 73 -8.05 -5.67 7.89
C ILE A 73 -7.68 -7.02 7.27
N VAL A 74 -8.25 -7.33 6.11
CA VAL A 74 -8.05 -8.63 5.44
C VAL A 74 -6.56 -8.94 5.20
N ARG A 75 -6.12 -10.14 5.56
CA ARG A 75 -4.78 -10.69 5.25
C ARG A 75 -4.94 -11.83 4.26
N HIS A 76 -4.27 -11.73 3.10
CA HIS A 76 -4.49 -12.62 1.95
C HIS A 76 -5.99 -12.71 1.58
N PRO A 77 -6.56 -11.63 1.02
CA PRO A 77 -8.00 -11.50 0.83
C PRO A 77 -8.56 -12.54 -0.14
N MET A 78 -9.63 -13.20 0.29
CA MET A 78 -10.47 -14.09 -0.51
C MET A 78 -11.86 -13.48 -0.61
N GLN A 79 -12.44 -13.46 -1.81
CA GLN A 79 -13.81 -12.99 -2.04
C GLN A 79 -14.72 -14.18 -2.31
N SER A 80 -15.84 -14.26 -1.57
CA SER A 80 -16.86 -15.28 -1.82
C SER A 80 -17.68 -14.93 -3.06
N ARG A 81 -18.45 -15.91 -3.58
CA ARG A 81 -19.37 -15.66 -4.72
C ARG A 81 -20.44 -14.60 -4.39
N CYS A 82 -20.80 -14.45 -3.12
CA CYS A 82 -21.75 -13.43 -2.66
C CYS A 82 -21.09 -12.07 -2.37
N GLY A 83 -19.77 -11.94 -2.53
CA GLY A 83 -19.05 -10.66 -2.44
C GLY A 83 -18.42 -10.33 -1.08
N HIS A 84 -18.66 -11.12 -0.03
CA HIS A 84 -18.01 -10.95 1.27
C HIS A 84 -16.52 -11.29 1.20
N ARG A 85 -15.71 -10.58 2.00
CA ARG A 85 -14.25 -10.76 2.04
C ARG A 85 -13.79 -11.42 3.32
N TYR A 86 -12.83 -12.33 3.19
CA TYR A 86 -12.24 -13.08 4.29
C TYR A 86 -10.71 -13.10 4.18
N CYS A 87 -10.01 -13.24 5.31
CA CYS A 87 -8.63 -13.69 5.27
C CYS A 87 -8.58 -15.15 4.79
N SER A 88 -7.52 -15.56 4.09
CA SER A 88 -7.38 -16.97 3.66
C SER A 88 -7.53 -17.94 4.84
N SER A 89 -6.82 -17.70 5.94
CA SER A 89 -6.91 -18.50 7.16
C SER A 89 -8.32 -18.52 7.77
N CYS A 90 -8.98 -17.36 7.84
CA CYS A 90 -10.35 -17.25 8.35
C CYS A 90 -11.35 -18.01 7.47
N ARG A 91 -11.19 -18.00 6.16
CA ARG A 91 -12.03 -18.77 5.24
C ARG A 91 -11.81 -20.26 5.46
N ASP A 92 -10.56 -20.71 5.56
CA ASP A 92 -10.25 -22.13 5.72
C ASP A 92 -10.79 -22.66 7.07
N GLU A 93 -10.76 -21.87 8.13
CA GLU A 93 -11.40 -22.20 9.42
C GLU A 93 -12.94 -22.20 9.37
N LEU A 94 -13.55 -21.37 8.52
CA LEU A 94 -15.01 -21.36 8.33
C LEU A 94 -15.52 -22.57 7.53
N LEU A 95 -14.64 -23.21 6.76
CA LEU A 95 -14.97 -24.32 5.86
C LEU A 95 -14.44 -25.67 6.36
N SER A 96 -13.77 -25.70 7.51
CA SER A 96 -13.26 -26.91 8.16
C SER A 96 -14.32 -27.58 9.03
#